data_AF-A0A258PZW8-F1
#
_entry.id   AF-A0A258PZW8-F1
#
_cell.length_a   1.000
_cell.length_b   1.000
_cell.length_c   1.000
_cell.angle_alpha   90.00
_cell.angle_beta   90.00
_cell.angle_gamma   90.00
#
_symmetry.space_group_name_H-M   'P 1'
#
loop_
_entity.id
_entity.type
_entity.pdbx_description
1 polymer ?
#
loop_
_entity_poly.entity_id
_entity_poly.type
_entity_poly.pdbx_seq_one_letter_code
_entity_poly.pdbx_strand_id
1 'polypeptide(L)' 'MARQARTIIPGQAMHVLVRGNNRETIFLNGEDRRQYLDWLREAAKQFGSAVHAFALMPNHAHL' A
#
# COMPACT_ATOMS: atom_id res chain seq x y z
N MET A 1 -22.18 5.67 7.20
CA MET A 1 -22.20 6.72 6.16
C MET A 1 -21.72 6.13 4.86
N ALA A 2 -22.36 6.46 3.72
CA ALA A 2 -21.90 5.98 2.42
C ALA A 2 -20.57 6.65 2.07
N ARG A 3 -19.56 5.83 1.72
CA ARG A 3 -18.28 6.34 1.25
C ARG A 3 -18.41 6.68 -0.23
N GLN A 4 -18.02 7.88 -0.62
CA GLN A 4 -17.99 8.27 -2.03
C GLN A 4 -17.12 7.29 -2.82
N ALA A 5 -17.58 6.93 -4.03
CA ALA A 5 -16.78 6.12 -4.94
C ALA A 5 -15.46 6.83 -5.26
N ARG A 6 -14.37 6.06 -5.36
CA ARG A 6 -13.08 6.62 -5.75
C ARG A 6 -13.11 7.00 -7.22
N THR A 7 -12.66 8.21 -7.53
CA THR A 7 -12.36 8.59 -8.92
C THR A 7 -11.12 7.84 -9.37
N ILE A 8 -11.22 7.12 -10.48
CA ILE A 8 -10.11 6.40 -11.12
C ILE A 8 -10.00 6.93 -12.54
N ILE A 9 -8.83 7.49 -12.86
CA ILE A 9 -8.51 7.97 -14.21
C ILE A 9 -7.48 7.00 -14.78
N PRO A 10 -7.79 6.30 -15.89
CA PRO A 10 -6.85 5.37 -16.52
C PRO A 10 -5.50 6.04 -16.81
N GLY A 11 -4.42 5.34 -16.49
CA GLY A 11 -3.04 5.79 -16.73
C GLY A 11 -2.52 6.85 -15.75
N GLN A 12 -3.32 7.32 -14.78
CA GLN A 12 -2.83 8.26 -13.77
C GLN A 12 -2.36 7.58 -12.50
N ALA A 13 -1.22 8.05 -11.99
CA ALA A 13 -0.69 7.60 -10.72
C ALA A 13 -1.66 7.97 -9.59
N MET A 14 -1.81 7.04 -8.63
CA MET A 14 -2.64 7.24 -7.45
C MET A 14 -1.79 7.06 -6.20
N HIS A 15 -2.01 7.92 -5.21
CA HIS A 15 -1.46 7.72 -3.87
C HIS A 15 -2.37 6.78 -3.07
N VAL A 16 -1.80 5.68 -2.57
CA VAL A 16 -2.50 4.68 -1.77
C VAL A 16 -1.95 4.69 -0.35
N LEU A 17 -2.85 4.79 0.63
CA LEU A 17 -2.54 4.67 2.05
C LEU A 17 -3.12 3.37 2.59
N VAL A 18 -2.25 2.53 3.14
CA VAL A 18 -2.60 1.39 3.98
C VAL A 18 -2.32 1.77 5.42
N ARG A 19 -3.30 1.64 6.31
CA ARG A 19 -3.14 1.97 7.73
C ARG A 19 -3.60 0.81 8.59
N GLY A 20 -2.86 0.54 9.65
CA GLY A 20 -3.25 -0.44 10.66
C GLY A 20 -4.63 -0.12 11.22
N ASN A 21 -5.42 -1.16 11.45
CA ASN A 21 -6.68 -1.01 12.15
C ASN A 21 -6.40 -0.37 13.52
N ASN A 22 -7.27 0.55 13.95
CA ASN A 22 -7.06 1.31 15.18
C ASN A 22 -5.68 2.02 15.28
N ARG A 23 -5.04 2.31 14.14
CA ARG A 23 -3.67 2.87 14.04
C ARG A 23 -2.58 2.00 14.67
N GLU A 24 -2.85 0.71 14.84
CA GLU A 24 -1.91 -0.24 15.40
C GLU A 24 -0.71 -0.47 14.48
N THR A 25 0.40 -0.89 15.09
CA THR A 25 1.62 -1.25 14.37
C THR A 25 1.36 -2.45 13.47
N ILE A 26 1.69 -2.29 12.18
CA ILE A 26 1.62 -3.33 11.15
C ILE A 26 3.01 -3.87 10.76
N PHE A 27 4.09 -3.15 11.11
CA PHE A 27 5.47 -3.60 10.93
C PHE A 27 6.21 -3.53 12.27
N LEU A 28 6.36 -4.67 12.95
CA LEU A 28 7.04 -4.79 14.23
C LEU A 28 8.56 -4.77 14.04
N ASN A 29 9.05 -5.35 12.95
CA ASN A 29 10.49 -5.48 12.70
C ASN A 29 10.83 -5.35 11.19
N GLY A 30 12.11 -5.51 10.86
CA GLY A 30 12.59 -5.39 9.48
C GLY A 30 12.12 -6.52 8.55
N GLU A 31 11.82 -7.71 9.10
CA GLU A 31 11.32 -8.84 8.33
C GLU A 31 9.91 -8.58 7.82
N ASP A 32 9.03 -8.02 8.65
CA ASP A 32 7.67 -7.65 8.25
C ASP A 32 7.68 -6.69 7.05
N ARG A 33 8.63 -5.75 7.04
CA ARG A 33 8.81 -4.79 5.94
C ARG A 33 9.28 -5.47 4.66
N ARG A 34 10.23 -6.41 4.75
CA ARG A 34 10.71 -7.19 3.60
C ARG A 34 9.57 -8.03 3.02
N GLN A 35 8.87 -8.76 3.87
CA GLN A 35 7.75 -9.61 3.47
C GLN A 35 6.64 -8.81 2.79
N TYR A 36 6.33 -7.61 3.31
CA TYR A 36 5.37 -6.70 2.69
C TYR A 36 5.80 -6.24 1.30
N LEU A 37 7.08 -5.90 1.11
CA LEU A 37 7.61 -5.50 -0.20
C LEU A 37 7.60 -6.66 -1.20
N ASP A 38 7.82 -7.89 -0.75
CA ASP A 38 7.71 -9.07 -1.62
C ASP A 38 6.25 -9.30 -2.06
N TRP A 39 5.28 -9.20 -1.15
CA TRP A 39 3.87 -9.26 -1.51
C TRP A 39 3.46 -8.12 -2.44
N LEU A 40 3.93 -6.90 -2.19
CA LEU A 40 3.68 -5.75 -3.06
C LEU A 40 4.22 -5.99 -4.47
N ARG A 41 5.44 -6.53 -4.57
CA ARG A 41 6.06 -6.86 -5.86
C ARG A 41 5.25 -7.91 -6.61
N GLU A 42 4.84 -8.98 -5.95
CA GLU A 42 4.07 -10.05 -6.59
C GLU A 42 2.67 -9.57 -7.00
N ALA A 43 1.99 -8.78 -6.16
CA ALA A 43 0.73 -8.16 -6.51
C ALA A 43 0.87 -7.18 -7.70
N ALA A 44 1.92 -6.34 -7.70
CA ALA A 44 2.18 -5.41 -8.79
C ALA A 44 2.37 -6.14 -10.12
N LYS A 45 3.10 -7.27 -10.13
CA LYS A 45 3.23 -8.15 -11.31
C LYS A 45 1.89 -8.77 -11.71
N GLN A 46 1.16 -9.34 -10.76
CA GLN A 46 -0.11 -10.04 -11.01
C GLN A 46 -1.15 -9.12 -11.65
N PHE A 47 -1.22 -7.85 -11.22
CA PHE A 47 -2.21 -6.89 -11.68
C PHE A 47 -1.69 -5.90 -12.73
N GLY A 48 -0.44 -6.03 -13.17
CA GLY A 48 0.15 -5.13 -14.17
C GLY A 48 0.31 -3.68 -13.69
N SER A 49 0.49 -3.47 -12.39
CA SER A 49 0.59 -2.15 -11.76
C SER A 49 2.04 -1.69 -11.68
N ALA A 50 2.30 -0.44 -12.05
CA ALA A 50 3.58 0.21 -11.77
C ALA A 50 3.58 0.81 -10.36
N VAL A 51 4.59 0.47 -9.55
CA VAL A 51 4.83 1.10 -8.24
C VAL A 51 5.95 2.12 -8.41
N HIS A 52 5.63 3.41 -8.31
CA HIS A 52 6.57 4.49 -8.55
C HIS A 52 7.40 4.85 -7.31
N ALA A 53 6.79 4.77 -6.13
CA ALA A 53 7.43 5.06 -4.85
C ALA A 53 6.73 4.28 -3.73
N PHE A 54 7.38 4.16 -2.57
CA PHE A 54 6.74 3.65 -1.37
C PHE A 54 7.41 4.20 -0.11
N ALA A 55 6.67 4.25 1.00
CA ALA A 55 7.20 4.52 2.33
C ALA A 55 6.56 3.59 3.37
N LEU A 56 7.38 2.96 4.22
CA LEU A 56 6.92 2.00 5.23
C LEU A 56 7.13 2.56 6.64
N MET A 57 6.03 2.93 7.29
CA MET A 57 5.98 3.43 8.66
C MET A 57 5.40 2.37 9.58
N PRO A 58 5.74 2.35 10.89
CA PRO A 58 5.32 1.26 11.79
C PRO A 58 3.83 0.89 11.71
N ASN A 59 2.92 1.85 11.54
CA ASN A 59 1.47 1.63 11.48
C ASN A 59 0.81 1.99 10.14
N HIS A 60 1.58 2.33 9.10
CA HIS A 60 1.03 2.62 7.78
C HIS A 60 2.06 2.50 6.65
N ALA A 61 1.57 2.30 5.43
CA ALA A 61 2.37 2.33 4.22
C ALA A 61 1.75 3.31 3.22
N HIS A 62 2.63 3.99 2.47
CA HIS A 62 2.28 4.81 1.32
C HIS A 62 2.83 4.15 0.06
N LEU A 63 2.01 4.16 -1.00
CA LEU A 63 2.37 3.75 -2.36
C LEU A 63 1.97 4.86 -3.34
#